data_AF-A0A3M1EGP2-F1
#
_entry.id   AF-A0A3M1EGP2-F1
#
_cell.length_a   1.000
_cell.length_b   1.000
_cell.length_c   1.000
_cell.angle_alpha   90.00
_cell.angle_beta   90.00
_cell.angle_gamma   90.00
#
_symmetry.space_group_name_H-M   'P 1'
#
loop_
_entity.id
_entity.type
_entity.pdbx_description
1 polymer ?
#
loop_
_entity_poly.entity_id
_entity_poly.type
_entity_poly.pdbx_seq_one_letter_code
_entity_poly.pdbx_strand_id
1 'polypeptide(L)'
;MNETTFIAATAGLLHDIGKFMLRAGESGTRTWDAEAIRDFKYKHAMLTASFVQRYVPEVWRRHVEMAAGNHHNPQTRLDVAVSLADYLSAAERNDGTEDQDVRKSHPRQLMSIFATLEADGTRLEERDKSYLPLAPLSLARDVLFPGEAMSNQDDVWLRYNDALWLPFTQEAERLKQTHEASGDPAIYLESLLLLMQRYTWCVPSAYF
;
A
#
# COMPACT_ATOMS: atom_id res chain seq x y z
N MET A 1 -14.94 -10.41 -18.40
CA MET A 1 -13.89 -11.06 -17.59
C MET A 1 -14.53 -12.09 -16.70
N ASN A 2 -13.84 -13.18 -16.36
CA ASN A 2 -14.36 -14.17 -15.40
C ASN A 2 -14.01 -13.75 -13.96
N GLU A 3 -14.68 -14.34 -12.98
CA GLU A 3 -14.48 -14.05 -11.55
C GLU A 3 -13.01 -14.19 -11.11
N THR A 4 -12.32 -15.22 -11.61
CA THR A 4 -10.90 -15.44 -11.31
C THR A 4 -10.01 -14.26 -11.70
N THR A 5 -10.34 -13.56 -12.79
CA THR A 5 -9.60 -12.37 -13.23
C THR A 5 -9.77 -11.22 -12.24
N PHE A 6 -10.98 -11.01 -11.71
CA PHE A 6 -11.25 -9.98 -10.71
C PHE A 6 -10.61 -10.29 -9.36
N ILE A 7 -10.59 -11.57 -8.96
CA ILE A 7 -9.85 -12.01 -7.76
C ILE A 7 -8.35 -11.75 -7.92
N ALA A 8 -7.77 -12.08 -9.08
CA ALA A 8 -6.36 -11.83 -9.36
C ALA A 8 -6.03 -10.33 -9.35
N ALA A 9 -6.88 -9.51 -9.97
CA ALA A 9 -6.72 -8.06 -9.95
C ALA A 9 -6.86 -7.48 -8.54
N THR A 10 -7.77 -7.99 -7.72
CA THR A 10 -7.92 -7.58 -6.31
C THR A 10 -6.67 -7.94 -5.50
N ALA A 11 -6.12 -9.13 -5.71
CA ALA A 11 -4.88 -9.55 -5.06
C ALA A 11 -3.69 -8.68 -5.49
N GLY A 12 -3.55 -8.40 -6.78
CA GLY A 12 -2.52 -7.50 -7.30
C GLY A 12 -2.66 -6.07 -6.77
N LEU A 13 -3.89 -5.56 -6.66
CA LEU A 13 -4.15 -4.24 -6.09
C LEU A 13 -3.75 -4.16 -4.61
N LEU A 14 -3.94 -5.24 -3.84
CA LEU A 14 -3.72 -5.27 -2.39
C LEU A 14 -2.35 -5.82 -1.96
N HIS A 15 -1.52 -6.38 -2.85
CA HIS A 15 -0.30 -7.12 -2.46
C HIS A 15 0.60 -6.34 -1.49
N ASP A 16 0.68 -5.03 -1.66
CA ASP A 16 1.53 -4.11 -0.90
C ASP A 16 0.79 -3.25 0.15
N ILE A 17 -0.51 -3.47 0.38
CA ILE A 17 -1.31 -2.66 1.32
C ILE A 17 -0.76 -2.72 2.76
N GLY A 18 -0.06 -3.80 3.11
CA GLY A 18 0.62 -3.94 4.38
C GLY A 18 1.71 -2.90 4.63
N LYS A 19 2.28 -2.27 3.59
CA LYS A 19 3.23 -1.15 3.76
C LYS A 19 2.51 0.09 4.29
N PHE A 20 1.28 0.34 3.84
CA PHE A 20 0.45 1.41 4.39
C PHE A 20 0.06 1.12 5.84
N MET A 21 -0.36 -0.11 6.13
CA MET A 21 -0.64 -0.58 7.50
C MET A 21 0.57 -0.42 8.43
N LEU A 22 1.76 -0.79 7.97
CA LEU A 22 3.02 -0.63 8.71
C LEU A 22 3.30 0.84 9.01
N ARG A 23 3.13 1.73 8.03
CA ARG A 23 3.31 3.18 8.19
C ARG A 23 2.26 3.83 9.09
N ALA A 24 1.08 3.23 9.23
CA ALA A 24 0.07 3.64 10.20
C ALA A 24 0.38 3.19 11.64
N GLY A 25 1.38 2.31 11.83
CA GLY A 25 1.75 1.78 13.15
C GLY A 25 0.83 0.65 13.63
N GLU A 26 0.09 0.03 12.71
CA GLU A 26 -0.90 -1.00 13.03
C GLU A 26 -0.29 -2.39 13.18
N SER A 27 -0.97 -3.22 13.98
CA SER A 27 -0.58 -4.61 14.20
C SER A 27 -1.44 -5.57 13.40
N GLY A 28 -0.79 -6.62 12.88
CA GLY A 28 -1.45 -7.71 12.16
C GLY A 28 -2.23 -8.66 13.08
N THR A 29 -2.83 -9.70 12.49
CA THR A 29 -3.50 -10.78 13.23
C THR A 29 -2.50 -11.80 13.79
N ARG A 30 -1.26 -11.82 13.28
CA ARG A 30 -0.16 -12.68 13.72
C ARG A 30 0.97 -11.84 14.34
N THR A 31 1.69 -12.46 15.27
CA THR A 31 2.94 -11.93 15.81
C THR A 31 4.03 -12.05 14.75
N TRP A 32 4.91 -11.04 14.65
CA TRP A 32 6.08 -11.11 13.77
C TRP A 32 7.20 -11.90 14.44
N ASP A 33 7.17 -13.22 14.25
CA ASP A 33 8.13 -14.19 14.79
C ASP A 33 8.79 -15.04 13.68
N ALA A 34 9.59 -16.03 14.07
CA ALA A 34 10.31 -16.90 13.14
C ALA A 34 9.39 -17.72 12.22
N GLU A 35 8.15 -18.00 12.63
CA GLU A 35 7.16 -18.68 11.79
C GLU A 35 6.59 -17.71 10.76
N ALA A 36 6.18 -16.51 11.19
CA ALA A 36 5.69 -15.48 10.27
C ALA A 36 6.75 -15.07 9.24
N ILE A 37 8.03 -14.99 9.62
CA ILE A 37 9.15 -14.73 8.70
C ILE A 37 9.25 -15.84 7.65
N ARG A 38 9.08 -17.11 8.04
CA ARG A 38 9.14 -18.24 7.11
C ARG A 38 7.98 -18.23 6.12
N ASP A 39 6.79 -17.87 6.60
CA ASP A 39 5.56 -17.90 5.80
C ASP A 39 5.53 -16.72 4.81
N PHE A 40 5.79 -15.51 5.28
CA PHE A 40 5.57 -14.27 4.52
C PHE A 40 6.83 -13.60 4.00
N LYS A 41 8.01 -13.97 4.50
CA LYS A 41 9.33 -13.36 4.24
C LYS A 41 9.48 -11.90 4.72
N TYR A 42 8.46 -11.06 4.53
CA TYR A 42 8.44 -9.66 4.93
C TYR A 42 7.23 -9.33 5.81
N LYS A 43 7.40 -8.34 6.70
CA LYS A 43 6.36 -7.97 7.66
C LYS A 43 5.16 -7.36 6.95
N HIS A 44 5.37 -6.53 5.93
CA HIS A 44 4.27 -5.95 5.16
C HIS A 44 3.43 -7.03 4.46
N ALA A 45 4.03 -8.12 3.98
CA ALA A 45 3.28 -9.22 3.38
C ALA A 45 2.34 -9.91 4.39
N MET A 46 2.80 -10.12 5.64
CA MET A 46 1.94 -10.58 6.74
C MET A 46 0.81 -9.58 7.07
N LEU A 47 1.13 -8.29 7.04
CA LEU A 47 0.14 -7.22 7.27
C LEU A 47 -0.87 -7.12 6.11
N THR A 48 -0.46 -7.39 4.87
CA THR A 48 -1.37 -7.52 3.71
C THR A 48 -2.36 -8.64 3.96
N ALA A 49 -1.91 -9.83 4.38
CA ALA A 49 -2.82 -10.93 4.73
C ALA A 49 -3.78 -10.54 5.87
N SER A 50 -3.28 -9.84 6.90
CA SER A 50 -4.10 -9.33 8.00
C SER A 50 -5.16 -8.32 7.55
N PHE A 51 -4.83 -7.43 6.61
CA PHE A 51 -5.78 -6.50 6.02
C PHE A 51 -6.88 -7.24 5.25
N VAL A 52 -6.49 -8.20 4.40
CA VAL A 52 -7.43 -9.00 3.60
C VAL A 52 -8.40 -9.76 4.52
N GLN A 53 -7.91 -10.39 5.58
CA GLN A 53 -8.75 -11.09 6.55
C GLN A 53 -9.84 -10.18 7.16
N ARG A 54 -9.51 -8.91 7.41
CA ARG A 54 -10.42 -7.95 8.05
C ARG A 54 -11.42 -7.37 7.05
N TYR A 55 -10.96 -6.96 5.87
CA TYR A 55 -11.70 -6.04 4.99
C TYR A 55 -12.11 -6.61 3.63
N VAL A 56 -11.74 -7.84 3.28
CA VAL A 56 -12.22 -8.49 2.04
C VAL A 56 -13.42 -9.39 2.33
N PRO A 57 -14.50 -9.33 1.52
CA PRO A 57 -15.66 -10.23 1.63
C PRO A 57 -15.29 -11.70 1.65
N GLU A 58 -15.97 -12.49 2.48
CA GLU A 58 -15.62 -13.90 2.76
C GLU A 58 -15.52 -14.76 1.51
N VAL A 59 -16.42 -14.54 0.54
CA VAL A 59 -16.47 -15.30 -0.73
C VAL A 59 -15.16 -15.22 -1.52
N TRP A 60 -14.41 -14.12 -1.42
CA TRP A 60 -13.14 -13.93 -2.15
C TRP A 60 -11.91 -13.95 -1.24
N ARG A 61 -12.11 -13.74 0.07
CA ARG A 61 -11.06 -13.53 1.09
C ARG A 61 -9.92 -14.53 0.96
N ARG A 62 -10.21 -15.83 0.98
CA ARG A 62 -9.16 -16.87 0.97
C ARG A 62 -8.24 -16.76 -0.24
N HIS A 63 -8.80 -16.57 -1.44
CA HIS A 63 -8.02 -16.52 -2.68
C HIS A 63 -7.20 -15.23 -2.76
N VAL A 64 -7.78 -14.10 -2.36
CA VAL A 64 -7.09 -12.81 -2.31
C VAL A 64 -5.97 -12.83 -1.26
N GLU A 65 -6.23 -13.40 -0.09
CA GLU A 65 -5.28 -13.45 1.03
C GLU A 65 -4.03 -14.24 0.65
N MET A 66 -4.20 -15.43 0.08
CA MET A 66 -3.08 -16.24 -0.36
C MET A 66 -2.26 -15.53 -1.44
N ALA A 67 -2.91 -15.01 -2.49
CA ALA A 67 -2.22 -14.41 -3.62
C ALA A 67 -1.53 -13.09 -3.26
N ALA A 68 -2.18 -12.23 -2.46
CA ALA A 68 -1.63 -10.95 -2.03
C ALA A 68 -0.59 -11.11 -0.92
N GLY A 69 -0.84 -11.98 0.06
CA GLY A 69 0.06 -12.21 1.19
C GLY A 69 1.31 -13.02 0.84
N ASN A 70 1.21 -13.97 -0.10
CA ASN A 70 2.34 -14.83 -0.48
C ASN A 70 3.17 -14.26 -1.64
N HIS A 71 2.98 -13.00 -2.06
CA HIS A 71 3.65 -12.47 -3.25
C HIS A 71 5.20 -12.43 -3.13
N HIS A 72 5.75 -12.57 -1.92
CA HIS A 72 7.19 -12.73 -1.68
C HIS A 72 7.65 -14.19 -1.44
N ASN A 73 6.71 -15.12 -1.30
CA ASN A 73 6.93 -16.56 -1.13
C ASN A 73 5.83 -17.38 -1.84
N PRO A 74 5.74 -17.29 -3.18
CA PRO A 74 4.58 -17.78 -3.93
C PRO A 74 4.48 -19.31 -3.91
N GLN A 75 3.28 -19.84 -3.67
CA GLN A 75 3.02 -21.27 -3.58
C GLN A 75 2.07 -21.78 -4.67
N THR A 76 1.23 -20.89 -5.22
CA THR A 76 0.28 -21.21 -6.29
C THR A 76 0.59 -20.45 -7.57
N ARG A 77 -0.04 -20.85 -8.70
CA ARG A 77 0.08 -20.14 -9.98
C ARG A 77 -0.41 -18.69 -9.87
N LEU A 78 -1.43 -18.44 -9.05
CA LEU A 78 -1.95 -17.08 -8.86
C LEU A 78 -0.95 -16.22 -8.09
N ASP A 79 -0.35 -16.76 -7.03
CA ASP A 79 0.69 -16.09 -6.24
C ASP A 79 1.86 -15.72 -7.18
N VAL A 80 2.32 -16.66 -8.01
CA VAL A 80 3.40 -16.42 -9.00
C VAL A 80 3.03 -15.31 -9.97
N ALA A 81 1.79 -15.25 -10.43
CA ALA A 81 1.33 -14.20 -11.33
C ALA A 81 1.37 -12.82 -10.65
N VAL A 82 0.94 -12.73 -9.39
CA VAL A 82 1.02 -11.49 -8.59
C VAL A 82 2.47 -11.10 -8.35
N SER A 83 3.33 -12.03 -7.93
CA SER A 83 4.77 -11.79 -7.73
C SER A 83 5.46 -11.27 -9.00
N LEU A 84 5.14 -11.86 -10.16
CA LEU A 84 5.71 -11.44 -11.43
C LEU A 84 5.19 -10.05 -11.84
N ALA A 85 3.91 -9.77 -11.61
CA ALA A 85 3.33 -8.46 -11.89
C ALA A 85 3.95 -7.36 -11.02
N ASP A 86 4.17 -7.63 -9.72
CA ASP A 86 4.94 -6.75 -8.83
C ASP A 86 6.34 -6.47 -9.41
N TYR A 87 7.09 -7.53 -9.74
CA TYR A 87 8.43 -7.41 -10.32
C TYR A 87 8.45 -6.56 -11.59
N LEU A 88 7.48 -6.74 -12.48
CA LEU A 88 7.38 -6.00 -13.75
C LEU A 88 6.91 -4.55 -13.55
N SER A 89 6.29 -4.22 -12.41
CA SER A 89 5.78 -2.88 -12.13
C SER A 89 6.85 -1.91 -11.60
N ALA A 90 8.01 -2.42 -11.16
CA ALA A 90 9.11 -1.63 -10.64
C ALA A 90 10.29 -1.62 -11.64
N ALA A 91 10.69 -0.44 -12.13
CA ALA A 91 11.80 -0.28 -13.07
C ALA A 91 13.18 -0.39 -12.40
N GLU A 92 13.33 0.07 -11.14
CA GLU A 92 14.57 0.01 -10.36
C GLU A 92 14.25 -0.39 -8.90
N ARG A 93 15.02 -1.32 -8.34
CA ARG A 93 15.00 -1.65 -6.90
C ARG A 93 16.24 -1.04 -6.27
N ASN A 94 16.04 -0.15 -5.30
CA ASN A 94 17.13 0.29 -4.44
C ASN A 94 17.02 -0.52 -3.15
N ASP A 95 18.00 -1.40 -2.90
CA ASP A 95 17.97 -2.39 -1.80
C ASP A 95 18.26 -1.76 -0.41
N GLY A 96 18.09 -0.43 -0.28
CA GLY A 96 18.65 0.34 0.82
C GLY A 96 17.87 0.31 2.13
N THR A 97 16.57 -0.02 2.10
CA THR A 97 15.73 -0.03 3.30
C THR A 97 14.72 -1.18 3.24
N GLU A 98 14.67 -1.96 4.31
CA GLU A 98 13.77 -3.11 4.47
C GLU A 98 12.72 -2.83 5.56
N ASP A 99 11.61 -3.58 5.55
CA ASP A 99 10.57 -3.51 6.60
C ASP A 99 11.07 -3.68 8.04
N GLN A 100 12.21 -4.35 8.19
CA GLN A 100 12.82 -4.67 9.47
C GLN A 100 13.62 -3.49 10.04
N ASP A 101 13.88 -2.48 9.21
CA ASP A 101 14.54 -1.28 9.66
C ASP A 101 13.66 -0.50 10.64
N VAL A 102 14.29 0.34 11.46
CA VAL A 102 13.57 1.21 12.36
C VAL A 102 12.67 2.10 11.50
N ARG A 103 11.36 2.15 11.80
CA ARG A 103 10.34 2.99 11.10
C ARG A 103 10.85 4.39 10.72
N LYS A 104 11.80 4.94 11.48
CA LYS A 104 12.44 6.22 11.21
C LYS A 104 13.28 6.31 9.92
N SER A 105 13.75 5.20 9.37
CA SER A 105 14.50 5.14 8.09
C SER A 105 13.57 5.07 6.87
N HIS A 106 12.28 4.79 7.05
CA HIS A 106 11.33 4.65 5.95
C HIS A 106 11.06 6.00 5.27
N PRO A 107 10.87 6.07 3.93
CA PRO A 107 10.39 7.28 3.30
C PRO A 107 9.10 7.77 3.92
N ARG A 108 9.14 9.03 4.32
CA ARG A 108 8.12 9.70 5.12
C ARG A 108 6.98 10.22 4.24
N GLN A 109 7.31 10.74 3.07
CA GLN A 109 6.36 11.32 2.13
C GLN A 109 6.77 10.98 0.70
N LEU A 110 5.79 10.90 -0.20
CA LEU A 110 6.07 10.70 -1.62
C LEU A 110 6.67 11.97 -2.20
N MET A 111 7.91 11.88 -2.68
CA MET A 111 8.57 12.95 -3.41
C MET A 111 7.85 13.21 -4.73
N SER A 112 7.70 14.48 -5.08
CA SER A 112 7.19 14.88 -6.39
C SER A 112 8.06 14.28 -7.50
N ILE A 113 7.44 13.69 -8.52
CA ILE A 113 8.17 13.17 -9.68
C ILE A 113 8.94 14.27 -10.42
N PHE A 114 8.49 15.53 -10.35
CA PHE A 114 9.22 16.65 -10.92
C PHE A 114 10.53 16.94 -10.19
N ALA A 115 10.67 16.48 -8.94
CA ALA A 115 11.90 16.65 -8.15
C ALA A 115 12.97 15.58 -8.44
N THR A 116 12.66 14.57 -9.26
CA THR A 116 13.64 13.55 -9.71
C THR A 116 14.17 13.82 -11.10
N LEU A 117 13.62 14.81 -11.82
CA LEU A 117 14.00 15.12 -13.19
C LEU A 117 15.35 15.83 -13.23
N GLU A 118 16.13 15.48 -14.25
CA GLU A 118 17.27 16.25 -14.70
C GLU A 118 16.94 16.81 -16.09
N ALA A 119 17.08 18.12 -16.26
CA ALA A 119 16.85 18.80 -17.52
C ALA A 119 17.95 19.84 -17.75
N ASP A 120 18.48 19.91 -18.97
CA ASP A 120 19.54 20.85 -19.35
C ASP A 120 20.78 20.80 -18.43
N GLY A 121 21.14 19.58 -17.97
CA GLY A 121 22.25 19.36 -17.04
C GLY A 121 22.00 19.92 -15.63
N THR A 122 20.77 20.28 -15.31
CA THR A 122 20.36 20.80 -14.00
C THR A 122 19.49 19.77 -13.29
N ARG A 123 19.84 19.49 -12.03
CA ARG A 123 19.08 18.65 -11.10
C ARG A 123 18.78 19.45 -9.84
N LEU A 124 17.62 19.21 -9.24
CA LEU A 124 17.30 19.83 -7.94
C LEU A 124 18.21 19.30 -6.84
N GLU A 125 18.68 20.21 -5.99
CA GLU A 125 19.35 19.87 -4.74
C GLU A 125 18.36 19.26 -3.74
N GLU A 126 18.85 18.46 -2.80
CA GLU A 126 18.00 17.79 -1.79
C GLU A 126 17.10 18.76 -1.01
N ARG A 127 17.61 19.96 -0.71
CA ARG A 127 16.86 21.00 0.01
C ARG A 127 15.70 21.60 -0.79
N ASP A 128 15.75 21.48 -2.11
CA ASP A 128 14.80 22.08 -3.05
C ASP A 128 13.76 21.04 -3.54
N LYS A 129 13.88 19.79 -3.06
CA LYS A 129 12.90 18.73 -3.32
C LYS A 129 11.57 19.01 -2.62
N SER A 130 10.50 18.68 -3.31
CA SER A 130 9.13 18.84 -2.83
C SER A 130 8.42 17.50 -2.68
N TYR A 131 7.48 17.44 -1.74
CA TYR A 131 6.81 16.22 -1.30
C TYR A 131 5.31 16.40 -1.28
N LEU A 132 4.57 15.33 -1.58
CA LEU A 132 3.12 15.32 -1.52
C LEU A 132 2.62 15.42 -0.06
N PRO A 133 1.58 16.23 0.19
CA PRO A 133 0.94 16.30 1.50
C PRO A 133 0.31 14.95 1.89
N LEU A 134 0.44 14.57 3.17
CA LEU A 134 -0.24 13.38 3.71
C LEU A 134 -1.68 13.71 4.08
N ALA A 135 -2.55 13.68 3.07
CA ALA A 135 -3.98 13.92 3.20
C ALA A 135 -4.78 13.09 2.17
N PRO A 136 -6.04 12.74 2.47
CA PRO A 136 -6.92 12.14 1.48
C PRO A 136 -7.05 13.05 0.26
N LEU A 137 -7.04 12.46 -0.93
CA LEU A 137 -7.15 13.19 -2.18
C LEU A 137 -8.45 14.01 -2.21
N SER A 138 -8.31 15.31 -2.44
CA SER A 138 -9.42 16.25 -2.58
C SER A 138 -9.03 17.37 -3.55
N LEU A 139 -10.04 18.04 -4.10
CA LEU A 139 -9.84 19.20 -4.98
C LEU A 139 -9.55 20.48 -4.18
N ALA A 140 -8.52 20.41 -3.33
CA ALA A 140 -8.06 21.50 -2.50
C ALA A 140 -6.58 21.79 -2.82
N ARG A 141 -6.23 23.08 -2.91
CA ARG A 141 -4.89 23.51 -3.35
C ARG A 141 -3.79 22.99 -2.41
N ASP A 142 -4.04 23.02 -1.11
CA ASP A 142 -3.15 22.55 -0.06
C ASP A 142 -3.02 21.01 -0.01
N VAL A 143 -3.85 20.28 -0.77
CA VAL A 143 -3.74 18.83 -0.93
C VAL A 143 -3.03 18.48 -2.24
N LEU A 144 -3.34 19.15 -3.35
CA LEU A 144 -2.88 18.75 -4.68
C LEU A 144 -1.42 19.08 -4.99
N PHE A 145 -0.86 20.12 -4.39
CA PHE A 145 0.46 20.62 -4.77
C PHE A 145 1.55 20.18 -3.79
N PRO A 146 2.69 19.65 -4.30
CA PRO A 146 3.85 19.34 -3.47
C PRO A 146 4.36 20.57 -2.72
N GLY A 147 4.86 20.36 -1.51
CA GLY A 147 5.46 21.39 -0.67
C GLY A 147 6.74 20.92 0.00
N GLU A 148 7.19 21.67 1.01
CA GLU A 148 8.32 21.28 1.84
C GLU A 148 8.03 19.96 2.59
N ALA A 149 9.10 19.23 2.94
CA ALA A 149 8.97 18.06 3.80
C ALA A 149 8.45 18.47 5.18
N MET A 150 7.62 17.62 5.79
CA MET A 150 7.21 17.79 7.17
C MET A 150 8.44 17.75 8.09
N SER A 151 8.58 18.79 8.91
CA SER A 151 9.75 19.01 9.76
C SER A 151 9.85 18.03 10.92
N ASN A 152 8.71 17.62 11.48
CA ASN A 152 8.62 16.67 12.60
C ASN A 152 8.25 15.27 12.11
N GLN A 153 9.09 14.30 12.47
CA GLN A 153 8.91 12.91 12.10
C GLN A 153 7.73 12.24 12.82
N ASP A 154 7.47 12.58 14.08
CA ASP A 154 6.36 11.95 14.82
C ASP A 154 5.02 12.40 14.26
N ASP A 155 4.93 13.64 13.78
CA ASP A 155 3.74 14.18 13.12
C ASP A 155 3.44 13.47 11.79
N VAL A 156 4.46 13.08 11.02
CA VAL A 156 4.30 12.27 9.79
C VAL A 156 3.58 10.96 10.11
N TRP A 157 4.03 10.27 11.16
CA TRP A 157 3.49 8.97 11.55
C TRP A 157 2.08 9.06 12.11
N LEU A 158 1.79 10.12 12.86
CA LEU A 158 0.45 10.43 13.32
C LEU A 158 -0.48 10.71 12.13
N ARG A 159 -0.03 11.45 11.10
CA ARG A 159 -0.80 11.71 9.88
C ARG A 159 -1.14 10.42 9.12
N TYR A 160 -0.21 9.48 9.00
CA TYR A 160 -0.51 8.18 8.40
C TYR A 160 -1.65 7.46 9.12
N ASN A 161 -1.68 7.50 10.46
CA ASN A 161 -2.75 6.87 11.23
C ASN A 161 -4.07 7.65 11.13
N ASP A 162 -4.08 8.90 11.59
CA ASP A 162 -5.32 9.67 11.82
C ASP A 162 -5.95 10.17 10.53
N ALA A 163 -5.14 10.66 9.58
CA ALA A 163 -5.63 11.33 8.38
C ALA A 163 -5.84 10.37 7.20
N LEU A 164 -5.08 9.27 7.15
CA LEU A 164 -5.12 8.33 6.04
C LEU A 164 -5.72 6.97 6.45
N TRP A 165 -5.10 6.27 7.39
CA TRP A 165 -5.43 4.86 7.67
C TRP A 165 -6.78 4.65 8.36
N LEU A 166 -7.06 5.43 9.41
CA LEU A 166 -8.32 5.33 10.15
C LEU A 166 -9.54 5.58 9.25
N PRO A 167 -9.63 6.68 8.49
CA PRO A 167 -10.76 6.87 7.57
C PRO A 167 -10.77 5.86 6.41
N PHE A 168 -9.61 5.46 5.89
CA PHE A 168 -9.50 4.40 4.87
C PHE A 168 -10.13 3.08 5.33
N THR A 169 -9.78 2.60 6.53
CA THR A 169 -10.30 1.33 7.06
C THR A 169 -11.78 1.38 7.42
N GLN A 170 -12.29 2.55 7.85
CA GLN A 170 -13.72 2.76 8.03
C GLN A 170 -14.49 2.63 6.71
N GLU A 171 -13.98 3.18 5.62
CA GLU A 171 -14.58 3.03 4.29
C GLU A 171 -14.41 1.61 3.74
N ALA A 172 -13.25 0.97 3.95
CA ALA A 172 -13.00 -0.41 3.55
C ALA A 172 -13.98 -1.39 4.24
N GLU A 173 -14.26 -1.20 5.53
CA GLU A 173 -15.25 -2.01 6.26
C GLU A 173 -16.68 -1.81 5.70
N ARG A 174 -17.05 -0.57 5.33
CA ARG A 174 -18.35 -0.33 4.66
C ARG A 174 -18.43 -1.01 3.29
N LEU A 175 -17.33 -0.97 2.51
CA LEU A 175 -17.26 -1.68 1.23
C LEU A 175 -17.42 -3.19 1.43
N LYS A 176 -16.71 -3.78 2.40
CA LYS A 176 -16.86 -5.19 2.75
C LYS A 176 -18.31 -5.53 3.05
N GLN A 177 -18.95 -4.82 3.99
CA GLN A 177 -20.33 -5.06 4.41
C GLN A 177 -21.32 -4.97 3.24
N THR A 178 -21.10 -4.03 2.31
CA THR A 178 -21.93 -3.86 1.10
C THR A 178 -21.85 -5.07 0.17
N HIS A 179 -20.68 -5.69 0.06
CA HIS A 179 -20.42 -6.79 -0.87
C HIS A 179 -20.50 -8.20 -0.24
N GLU A 180 -20.62 -8.31 1.09
CA GLU A 180 -20.57 -9.60 1.81
C GLU A 180 -21.66 -10.60 1.39
N ALA A 181 -22.89 -10.14 1.19
CA ALA A 181 -24.04 -11.03 0.94
C ALA A 181 -24.32 -11.32 -0.54
N SER A 182 -24.01 -10.38 -1.43
CA SER A 182 -24.35 -10.47 -2.87
C SER A 182 -23.45 -9.60 -3.76
N GLY A 183 -22.20 -9.41 -3.36
CA GLY A 183 -21.26 -8.55 -4.06
C GLY A 183 -20.92 -9.05 -5.46
N ASP A 184 -20.81 -8.12 -6.40
CA ASP A 184 -20.17 -8.35 -7.70
C ASP A 184 -18.65 -8.06 -7.57
N PRO A 185 -17.77 -8.98 -8.00
CA PRO A 185 -16.32 -8.82 -7.84
C PRO A 185 -15.74 -7.68 -8.69
N ALA A 186 -16.36 -7.33 -9.83
CA ALA A 186 -15.94 -6.21 -10.65
C ALA A 186 -16.28 -4.88 -9.96
N ILE A 187 -17.49 -4.76 -9.42
CA ILE A 187 -17.90 -3.56 -8.68
C ILE A 187 -17.07 -3.39 -7.41
N TYR A 188 -16.79 -4.49 -6.70
CA TYR A 188 -15.92 -4.47 -5.52
C TYR A 188 -14.51 -3.98 -5.85
N LEU A 189 -13.89 -4.53 -6.91
CA LEU A 189 -12.56 -4.13 -7.36
C LEU A 189 -12.50 -2.64 -7.70
N GLU A 190 -13.47 -2.13 -8.48
CA GLU A 190 -13.52 -0.72 -8.85
C GLU A 190 -13.69 0.19 -7.63
N SER A 191 -14.57 -0.19 -6.70
CA SER A 191 -14.79 0.57 -5.46
C SER A 191 -13.54 0.61 -4.58
N LEU A 192 -12.82 -0.51 -4.50
CA LEU A 192 -11.56 -0.61 -3.76
C LEU A 192 -10.44 0.18 -4.44
N LEU A 193 -10.37 0.18 -5.77
CA LEU A 193 -9.41 0.98 -6.54
C LEU A 193 -9.62 2.48 -6.26
N LEU A 194 -10.86 2.96 -6.33
CA LEU A 194 -11.20 4.36 -6.02
C LEU A 194 -10.87 4.73 -4.56
N LEU A 195 -11.12 3.80 -3.63
CA LEU A 195 -10.75 3.98 -2.23
C LEU A 195 -9.24 4.09 -2.05
N MET A 196 -8.46 3.20 -2.68
CA MET A 196 -7.00 3.27 -2.65
C MET A 196 -6.48 4.56 -3.29
N GLN A 197 -6.98 4.95 -4.46
CA GLN A 197 -6.62 6.21 -5.09
C GLN A 197 -6.87 7.42 -4.17
N ARG A 198 -7.93 7.41 -3.36
CA ARG A 198 -8.19 8.49 -2.41
C ARG A 198 -7.16 8.57 -1.29
N TYR A 199 -6.74 7.43 -0.73
CA TYR A 199 -5.94 7.41 0.51
C TYR A 199 -4.46 7.06 0.32
N THR A 200 -4.05 6.50 -0.82
CA THR A 200 -2.68 6.05 -1.07
C THR A 200 -1.94 6.84 -2.14
N TRP A 201 -2.57 7.84 -2.77
CA TRP A 201 -1.96 8.64 -3.85
C TRP A 201 -0.66 9.37 -3.44
N CYS A 202 -0.53 9.72 -2.17
CA CYS A 202 0.63 10.40 -1.59
C CYS A 202 1.57 9.48 -0.82
N VAL A 203 1.34 8.16 -0.84
CA VAL A 203 2.09 7.17 -0.05
C VAL A 203 3.21 6.57 -0.91
N PRO A 204 4.49 6.59 -0.47
CA PRO A 204 5.58 5.95 -1.20
C PRO A 204 5.38 4.43 -1.32
N SER A 205 5.51 3.91 -2.55
CA SER A 205 5.43 2.47 -2.83
C SER A 205 6.68 1.69 -2.39
N ALA A 206 7.85 2.32 -2.50
CA ALA A 206 9.13 1.72 -2.18
C ALA A 206 9.97 2.64 -1.28
N TYR A 207 11.01 2.03 -0.71
CA TYR A 207 12.05 2.71 0.02
C TYR A 207 13.03 3.35 -0.98
N PHE A 208 13.32 4.64 -0.86
CA PHE A 208 14.27 5.37 -1.70
C PHE A 208 15.35 6.01 -0.83
#